data_AF-A0A6P1D2X2-F1
#
_entry.id   AF-A0A6P1D2X2-F1
#
_cell.length_a   1.000
_cell.length_b   1.000
_cell.length_c   1.000
_cell.angle_alpha   90.00
_cell.angle_beta   90.00
_cell.angle_gamma   90.00
#
_symmetry.space_group_name_H-M   'P 1'
#
loop_
_entity.id
_entity.type
_entity.pdbx_description
1 polymer ?
#
loop_
_entity_poly.entity_id
_entity_poly.type
_entity_poly.pdbx_seq_one_letter_code
_entity_poly.pdbx_strand_id
1 'polypeptide(L)'
;MVSALPALPMMVATARPAIAATAQRIDVIAVCEEGWLYSFPIDRVNPAIGDAQAVGLSVLVSSFATTALVRAGTRLVALAVDIEGQLRVAHKDDGGVWSTISVVAGAVLSPCGGVSAAAVSTGIAAVAMTSDGQPCWTTSTEGTEWTALMPVDIYILRRADHLPEHHPTPARQPRLN
;
A
#
# COMPACT_ATOMS: atom_id res chain seq x y z
N MET A 1 35.27 27.50 -6.93
CA MET A 1 33.82 27.34 -6.69
C MET A 1 33.61 25.99 -6.02
N VAL A 2 33.27 25.98 -4.74
CA VAL A 2 32.88 24.75 -4.05
C VAL A 2 31.44 24.48 -4.47
N SER A 3 31.22 23.52 -5.35
CA SER A 3 29.87 23.03 -5.64
C SER A 3 29.37 22.38 -4.35
N ALA A 4 28.44 23.03 -3.66
CA ALA A 4 27.73 22.39 -2.57
C ALA A 4 27.09 21.11 -3.12
N LEU A 5 27.34 19.98 -2.46
CA LEU A 5 26.56 18.77 -2.73
C LEU A 5 25.09 19.16 -2.62
N PRO A 6 24.21 18.75 -3.55
CA PRO A 6 22.79 19.00 -3.39
C PRO A 6 22.38 18.43 -2.03
N ALA A 7 21.76 19.27 -1.19
CA ALA A 7 21.29 18.84 0.11
C ALA A 7 20.36 17.64 -0.09
N LEU A 8 20.63 16.55 0.63
CA LEU A 8 19.73 15.40 0.62
C LEU A 8 18.35 15.87 1.11
N PRO A 9 17.26 15.43 0.47
CA PRO A 9 15.91 15.78 0.91
C PRO A 9 15.71 15.35 2.36
N MET A 10 15.17 16.22 3.20
CA MET A 10 14.92 15.91 4.60
C MET A 10 13.62 15.10 4.70
N MET A 11 13.72 13.88 5.25
CA MET A 11 12.55 13.01 5.43
C MET A 11 11.72 13.47 6.64
N VAL A 12 10.39 13.43 6.52
CA VAL A 12 9.51 13.75 7.66
C VAL A 12 9.69 12.69 8.74
N ALA A 13 9.90 13.09 10.00
CA ALA A 13 10.04 12.15 11.12
C ALA A 13 8.80 11.26 11.33
N THR A 14 7.62 11.71 10.90
CA THR A 14 6.35 10.97 10.95
C THR A 14 6.07 10.17 9.68
N ALA A 15 6.94 10.25 8.66
CA ALA A 15 6.76 9.51 7.43
C ALA A 15 6.72 8.00 7.74
N ARG A 16 5.83 7.30 7.03
CA ARG A 16 5.75 5.84 7.08
C ARG A 16 6.45 5.30 5.83
N PRO A 17 7.75 4.97 5.91
CA PRO A 17 8.49 4.49 4.76
C PRO A 17 7.95 3.12 4.34
N ALA A 18 8.07 2.82 3.05
CA ALA A 18 7.83 1.50 2.52
C ALA A 18 9.11 0.93 1.92
N ILE A 19 9.24 -0.39 2.01
CA ILE A 19 10.44 -1.10 1.57
C ILE A 19 10.09 -2.20 0.57
N ALA A 20 11.00 -2.43 -0.36
CA ALA A 20 11.02 -3.63 -1.18
C ALA A 20 12.45 -4.16 -1.20
N ALA A 21 12.62 -5.44 -0.93
CA ALA A 21 13.95 -6.03 -0.77
C ALA A 21 14.25 -7.06 -1.85
N THR A 22 15.52 -7.14 -2.22
CA THR A 22 16.13 -8.27 -2.91
C THR A 22 17.15 -8.93 -1.99
N ALA A 23 17.85 -9.95 -2.47
CA ALA A 23 18.94 -10.56 -1.72
C ALA A 23 20.06 -9.58 -1.35
N GLN A 24 20.32 -8.56 -2.19
CA GLN A 24 21.50 -7.69 -2.07
C GLN A 24 21.18 -6.22 -1.76
N ARG A 25 19.91 -5.81 -1.92
CA ARG A 25 19.51 -4.40 -1.87
C ARG A 25 18.16 -4.25 -1.22
N ILE A 26 18.00 -3.19 -0.43
CA ILE A 26 16.70 -2.72 0.06
C ILE A 26 16.40 -1.41 -0.66
N ASP A 27 15.31 -1.36 -1.40
CA ASP A 27 14.76 -0.11 -1.90
C ASP A 27 13.79 0.45 -0.87
N VAL A 28 13.90 1.74 -0.59
CA VAL A 28 13.04 2.46 0.33
C VAL A 28 12.36 3.59 -0.43
N ILE A 29 11.08 3.83 -0.13
CA ILE A 29 10.43 5.11 -0.41
C ILE A 29 10.00 5.78 0.89
N ALA A 30 10.07 7.09 0.91
CA ALA A 30 9.61 7.92 2.03
C ALA A 30 9.18 9.30 1.52
N VAL A 31 8.38 9.99 2.34
CA VAL A 31 7.91 11.35 2.07
C VAL A 31 8.85 12.35 2.74
N CYS A 32 9.27 13.39 2.00
CA CYS A 32 10.08 14.49 2.52
C CYS A 32 9.22 15.63 3.10
N GLU A 33 9.85 16.58 3.79
CA GLU A 33 9.16 17.73 4.43
C GLU A 33 8.37 18.58 3.44
N GLU A 34 8.80 18.63 2.20
CA GLU A 34 8.13 19.35 1.12
C GLU A 34 6.92 18.57 0.53
N GLY A 35 6.64 17.36 1.04
CA GLY A 35 5.50 16.54 0.64
C GLY A 35 5.74 15.68 -0.62
N TRP A 36 6.98 15.52 -1.07
CA TRP A 36 7.29 14.68 -2.24
C TRP A 36 7.76 13.29 -1.82
N LEU A 37 7.51 12.31 -2.69
CA LEU A 37 8.07 10.98 -2.54
C LEU A 37 9.50 10.94 -3.08
N TYR A 38 10.38 10.34 -2.29
CA TYR A 38 11.74 10.00 -2.69
C TYR A 38 11.98 8.51 -2.53
N SER A 39 12.74 7.94 -3.46
CA SER A 39 13.28 6.59 -3.35
C SER A 39 14.78 6.64 -3.14
N PHE A 40 15.31 5.77 -2.31
CA PHE A 40 16.75 5.58 -2.18
C PHE A 40 17.07 4.11 -1.87
N PRO A 41 18.16 3.58 -2.43
CA PRO A 41 18.60 2.24 -2.09
C PRO A 41 19.45 2.23 -0.83
N ILE A 42 19.41 1.11 -0.12
CA ILE A 42 20.36 0.74 0.93
C ILE A 42 21.03 -0.54 0.46
N ASP A 43 22.36 -0.48 0.28
CA ASP A 43 23.16 -1.66 0.04
C ASP A 43 23.19 -2.50 1.32
N ARG A 44 22.82 -3.77 1.22
CA ARG A 44 22.70 -4.65 2.40
C ARG A 44 24.06 -5.11 2.91
N VAL A 45 25.05 -5.24 2.02
CA VAL A 45 26.39 -5.76 2.33
C VAL A 45 27.25 -4.67 2.95
N ASN A 46 27.15 -3.46 2.43
CA ASN A 46 27.77 -2.27 3.00
C ASN A 46 26.67 -1.22 3.23
N PRO A 47 26.13 -1.09 4.45
CA PRO A 47 24.95 -0.25 4.76
C PRO A 47 25.24 1.24 4.55
N ALA A 48 25.24 1.62 3.29
CA ALA A 48 25.36 2.97 2.78
C ALA A 48 24.06 3.29 2.03
N ILE A 49 23.55 4.49 2.28
CA ILE A 49 22.42 5.04 1.55
C ILE A 49 22.95 5.51 0.20
N GLY A 50 22.42 4.96 -0.88
CA GLY A 50 22.73 5.43 -2.22
C GLY A 50 21.95 6.70 -2.58
N ASP A 51 22.14 7.18 -3.81
CA ASP A 51 21.55 8.44 -4.24
C ASP A 51 20.02 8.44 -4.17
N ALA A 52 19.46 9.48 -3.54
CA ALA A 52 18.03 9.70 -3.49
C ALA A 52 17.50 10.19 -4.86
N GLN A 53 16.42 9.59 -5.31
CA GLN A 53 15.72 9.93 -6.55
C GLN A 53 14.29 10.35 -6.23
N ALA A 54 13.85 11.49 -6.76
CA ALA A 54 12.44 11.87 -6.66
C ALA A 54 11.56 10.87 -7.43
N VAL A 55 10.45 10.47 -6.82
CA VAL A 55 9.42 9.59 -7.40
C VAL A 55 8.39 10.47 -8.09
N GLY A 56 8.81 11.19 -9.14
CA GLY A 56 7.98 12.21 -9.79
C GLY A 56 7.78 13.48 -8.94
N LEU A 57 7.91 14.65 -9.57
CA LEU A 57 7.77 15.95 -8.91
C LEU A 57 6.48 16.68 -9.31
N SER A 58 5.37 15.94 -9.46
CA SER A 58 4.07 16.53 -9.80
C SER A 58 2.95 16.39 -8.76
N VAL A 59 3.09 15.56 -7.72
CA VAL A 59 2.05 15.36 -6.71
C VAL A 59 2.55 15.54 -5.28
N LEU A 60 1.81 16.34 -4.50
CA LEU A 60 2.00 16.47 -3.06
C LEU A 60 1.33 15.29 -2.35
N VAL A 61 2.16 14.48 -1.73
CA VAL A 61 1.78 13.36 -0.89
C VAL A 61 1.70 13.86 0.55
N SER A 62 0.67 13.45 1.29
CA SER A 62 0.52 13.85 2.69
C SER A 62 1.75 13.41 3.50
N SER A 63 2.21 14.24 4.44
CA SER A 63 3.28 13.85 5.37
C SER A 63 2.86 12.73 6.34
N PHE A 64 1.55 12.48 6.43
CA PHE A 64 0.94 11.32 7.09
C PHE A 64 0.65 10.16 6.14
N ALA A 65 0.88 10.35 4.83
CA ALA A 65 0.54 9.37 3.83
C ALA A 65 1.23 8.05 4.13
N THR A 66 0.42 7.01 4.08
CA THR A 66 0.90 5.65 4.04
C THR A 66 1.38 5.35 2.64
N THR A 67 2.62 4.88 2.55
CA THR A 67 3.26 4.49 1.29
C THR A 67 3.32 2.96 1.21
N ALA A 68 3.35 2.43 -0.01
CA ALA A 68 3.67 1.03 -0.27
C ALA A 68 4.69 0.96 -1.41
N LEU A 69 5.59 0.00 -1.30
CA LEU A 69 6.61 -0.27 -2.31
C LEU A 69 6.60 -1.76 -2.58
N VAL A 70 6.45 -2.11 -3.86
CA VAL A 70 6.37 -3.49 -4.28
C VAL A 70 7.29 -3.72 -5.46
N ARG A 71 7.92 -4.89 -5.46
CA ARG A 71 8.78 -5.35 -6.55
C ARG A 71 8.06 -6.46 -7.30
N ALA A 72 7.79 -6.25 -8.58
CA ALA A 72 7.18 -7.20 -9.48
C ALA A 72 8.16 -7.50 -10.62
N GLY A 73 8.85 -8.64 -10.52
CA GLY A 73 10.00 -8.93 -11.39
C GLY A 73 11.12 -7.89 -11.22
N THR A 74 11.54 -7.30 -12.33
CA THR A 74 12.58 -6.24 -12.37
C THR A 74 12.03 -4.84 -12.14
N ARG A 75 10.71 -4.71 -11.95
CA ARG A 75 10.05 -3.41 -11.79
C ARG A 75 9.76 -3.13 -10.33
N LEU A 76 10.04 -1.90 -9.94
CA LEU A 76 9.68 -1.33 -8.66
C LEU A 76 8.49 -0.41 -8.84
N VAL A 77 7.49 -0.54 -7.97
CA VAL A 77 6.24 0.21 -8.06
C VAL A 77 5.96 0.85 -6.70
N ALA A 78 5.88 2.18 -6.70
CA ALA A 78 5.59 3.00 -5.54
C ALA A 78 4.12 3.40 -5.56
N LEU A 79 3.47 3.28 -4.41
CA LEU A 79 2.10 3.72 -4.19
C LEU A 79 2.04 4.64 -2.98
N ALA A 80 1.20 5.67 -3.05
CA ALA A 80 0.87 6.52 -1.91
C ALA A 80 -0.51 7.14 -2.06
N VAL A 81 -1.10 7.56 -0.95
CA VAL A 81 -2.31 8.39 -0.95
C VAL A 81 -1.89 9.85 -0.90
N ASP A 82 -2.39 10.65 -1.84
CA ASP A 82 -2.15 12.09 -1.81
C ASP A 82 -3.05 12.82 -0.81
N ILE A 83 -2.86 14.14 -0.71
CA ILE A 83 -3.67 14.99 0.18
C ILE A 83 -5.16 15.07 -0.19
N GLU A 84 -5.52 14.71 -1.44
CA GLU A 84 -6.90 14.68 -1.93
C GLU A 84 -7.56 13.31 -1.71
N GLY A 85 -6.83 12.35 -1.13
CA GLY A 85 -7.32 10.99 -0.90
C GLY A 85 -7.23 10.10 -2.14
N GLN A 86 -6.45 10.47 -3.15
CA GLN A 86 -6.30 9.67 -4.37
C GLN A 86 -5.09 8.73 -4.26
N LEU A 87 -5.25 7.50 -4.74
CA LEU A 87 -4.13 6.58 -4.89
C LEU A 87 -3.26 6.99 -6.08
N ARG A 88 -2.01 7.27 -5.79
CA ARG A 88 -0.98 7.67 -6.76
C ARG A 88 0.00 6.54 -6.97
N VAL A 89 0.41 6.35 -8.21
CA VAL A 89 1.34 5.29 -8.59
C VAL A 89 2.45 5.84 -9.48
N ALA A 90 3.66 5.39 -9.23
CA ALA A 90 4.79 5.51 -10.16
C ALA A 90 5.56 4.20 -10.20
N HIS A 91 6.26 3.96 -11.29
CA HIS A 91 7.08 2.77 -11.45
C HIS A 91 8.44 3.11 -12.06
N LYS A 92 9.40 2.22 -11.87
CA LYS A 92 10.66 2.20 -12.61
C LYS A 92 11.15 0.77 -12.79
N ASP A 93 11.87 0.53 -13.87
CA ASP A 93 12.67 -0.68 -13.99
C ASP A 93 13.97 -0.53 -13.18
N ASP A 94 14.62 -1.65 -12.87
CA ASP A 94 15.84 -1.64 -12.06
C ASP A 94 16.94 -0.72 -12.62
N GLY A 95 17.38 0.24 -11.79
CA GLY A 95 18.36 1.26 -12.18
C GLY A 95 17.81 2.36 -13.11
N GLY A 96 16.54 2.29 -13.50
CA GLY A 96 15.87 3.29 -14.33
C GLY A 96 15.43 4.54 -13.58
N VAL A 97 14.78 5.44 -14.32
CA VAL A 97 14.15 6.66 -13.81
C VAL A 97 12.68 6.36 -13.49
N TRP A 98 12.14 7.01 -12.46
CA TRP A 98 10.71 6.93 -12.15
C TRP A 98 9.85 7.52 -13.27
N SER A 99 8.74 6.83 -13.55
CA SER A 99 7.67 7.35 -14.39
C SER A 99 7.05 8.61 -13.78
N THR A 100 6.31 9.36 -14.59
CA THR A 100 5.36 10.35 -14.07
C THR A 100 4.36 9.65 -13.14
N ILE A 101 3.97 10.33 -12.05
CA ILE A 101 2.92 9.85 -11.17
C ILE A 101 1.57 9.85 -11.92
N SER A 102 0.89 8.72 -11.91
CA SER A 102 -0.49 8.57 -12.37
C SER A 102 -1.47 8.40 -11.20
N VAL A 103 -2.76 8.58 -11.49
CA VAL A 103 -3.85 8.35 -10.53
C VAL A 103 -4.54 7.03 -10.83
N VAL A 104 -4.86 6.27 -9.79
CA VAL A 104 -5.77 5.12 -9.90
C VAL A 104 -7.18 5.63 -9.62
N ALA A 105 -8.07 5.50 -10.60
CA ALA A 105 -9.46 5.94 -10.46
C ALA A 105 -10.23 5.10 -9.44
N GLY A 106 -11.28 5.66 -8.84
CA GLY A 106 -12.21 4.94 -7.98
C GLY A 106 -12.51 5.67 -6.68
N ALA A 107 -12.52 4.92 -5.58
CA ALA A 107 -12.89 5.42 -4.26
C ALA A 107 -11.88 6.44 -3.70
N VAL A 108 -12.39 7.41 -2.93
CA VAL A 108 -11.57 8.33 -2.14
C VAL A 108 -11.05 7.61 -0.90
N LEU A 109 -9.74 7.65 -0.72
CA LEU A 109 -9.02 6.98 0.35
C LEU A 109 -8.81 7.88 1.55
N SER A 110 -8.69 7.27 2.72
CA SER A 110 -8.20 7.96 3.91
C SER A 110 -6.68 8.17 3.77
N PRO A 111 -6.17 9.41 3.87
CA PRO A 111 -4.73 9.67 3.86
C PRO A 111 -3.96 8.95 4.99
N CYS A 112 -4.67 8.57 6.06
CA CYS A 112 -4.14 7.84 7.21
C CYS A 112 -4.47 6.34 7.18
N GLY A 113 -5.25 5.87 6.19
CA GLY A 113 -5.90 4.56 6.17
C GLY A 113 -4.98 3.37 5.89
N GLY A 114 -3.72 3.60 5.51
CA GLY A 114 -2.86 2.52 5.05
C GLY A 114 -2.98 2.31 3.55
N VAL A 115 -1.84 2.05 2.91
CA VAL A 115 -1.76 1.38 1.62
C VAL A 115 -0.81 0.21 1.80
N SER A 116 -1.23 -0.96 1.37
CA SER A 116 -0.42 -2.16 1.33
C SER A 116 -0.44 -2.71 -0.09
N ALA A 117 0.69 -3.17 -0.60
CA ALA A 117 0.77 -3.79 -1.90
C ALA A 117 1.61 -5.06 -1.85
N ALA A 118 1.24 -6.03 -2.67
CA ALA A 118 1.93 -7.30 -2.79
C ALA A 118 2.04 -7.71 -4.25
N ALA A 119 3.19 -8.29 -4.60
CA ALA A 119 3.33 -9.02 -5.85
C ALA A 119 2.58 -10.35 -5.72
N VAL A 120 1.75 -10.65 -6.71
CA VAL A 120 0.98 -11.89 -6.84
C VAL A 120 1.33 -12.55 -8.16
N SER A 121 0.94 -13.82 -8.35
CA SER A 121 1.28 -14.57 -9.57
C SER A 121 0.78 -13.91 -10.86
N THR A 122 -0.26 -13.08 -10.77
CA THR A 122 -0.86 -12.36 -11.89
C THR A 122 -0.44 -10.89 -12.00
N GLY A 123 0.52 -10.43 -11.18
CA GLY A 123 0.99 -9.04 -11.16
C GLY A 123 1.07 -8.47 -9.76
N ILE A 124 0.33 -7.40 -9.50
CA ILE A 124 0.33 -6.65 -8.26
C ILE A 124 -1.11 -6.49 -7.77
N ALA A 125 -1.32 -6.69 -6.48
CA ALA A 125 -2.54 -6.30 -5.78
C ALA A 125 -2.20 -5.24 -4.74
N ALA A 126 -3.02 -4.19 -4.66
CA ALA A 126 -2.94 -3.17 -3.63
C ALA A 126 -4.28 -3.06 -2.89
N VAL A 127 -4.19 -2.83 -1.59
CA VAL A 127 -5.33 -2.64 -0.69
C VAL A 127 -5.13 -1.35 0.09
N ALA A 128 -6.20 -0.59 0.23
CA ALA A 128 -6.24 0.64 1.01
C ALA A 128 -7.59 0.76 1.73
N MET A 129 -7.71 1.76 2.60
CA MET A 129 -8.96 2.08 3.28
C MET A 129 -9.57 3.35 2.70
N THR A 130 -10.86 3.32 2.41
CA THR A 130 -11.63 4.52 2.04
C THR A 130 -11.68 5.51 3.20
N SER A 131 -12.05 6.76 2.93
CA SER A 131 -12.30 7.79 3.97
C SER A 131 -13.32 7.34 5.01
N ASP A 132 -14.26 6.47 4.62
CA ASP A 132 -15.34 5.97 5.47
C ASP A 132 -14.95 4.68 6.24
N GLY A 133 -13.72 4.21 6.09
CA GLY A 133 -13.22 3.04 6.81
C GLY A 133 -13.58 1.69 6.17
N GLN A 134 -13.98 1.66 4.89
CA GLN A 134 -14.17 0.43 4.13
C GLN A 134 -12.86 0.05 3.42
N PRO A 135 -12.39 -1.21 3.45
CA PRO A 135 -11.30 -1.62 2.57
C PRO A 135 -11.72 -1.57 1.11
N CYS A 136 -10.80 -1.17 0.25
CA CYS A 136 -10.90 -1.28 -1.19
C CYS A 136 -9.60 -1.82 -1.75
N TRP A 137 -9.67 -2.39 -2.95
CA TRP A 137 -8.52 -3.00 -3.60
C TRP A 137 -8.46 -2.65 -5.09
N THR A 138 -7.27 -2.75 -5.64
CA THR A 138 -6.98 -2.57 -7.07
C THR A 138 -5.87 -3.53 -7.47
N THR A 139 -5.76 -3.81 -8.75
CA THR A 139 -4.75 -4.70 -9.33
C THR A 139 -4.13 -4.11 -10.57
N SER A 140 -2.91 -4.53 -10.84
CA SER A 140 -2.22 -4.24 -12.09
C SER A 140 -1.37 -5.44 -12.48
N THR A 141 -1.32 -5.79 -13.76
CA THR A 141 -0.45 -6.86 -14.25
C THR A 141 1.02 -6.46 -14.15
N GLU A 142 1.35 -5.19 -14.43
CA GLU A 142 2.74 -4.72 -14.57
C GLU A 142 3.04 -3.41 -13.82
N GLY A 143 2.11 -2.91 -13.00
CA GLY A 143 2.22 -1.66 -12.26
C GLY A 143 2.01 -0.39 -13.09
N THR A 144 1.61 -0.51 -14.36
CA THR A 144 1.38 0.59 -15.29
C THR A 144 -0.11 0.93 -15.39
N GLU A 145 -0.91 -0.05 -15.78
CA GLU A 145 -2.36 0.04 -15.92
C GLU A 145 -3.05 -0.60 -14.73
N TRP A 146 -3.91 0.15 -14.06
CA TRP A 146 -4.56 -0.27 -12.82
C TRP A 146 -6.07 -0.38 -13.02
N THR A 147 -6.65 -1.42 -12.44
CA THR A 147 -8.11 -1.49 -12.29
C THR A 147 -8.60 -0.39 -11.35
N ALA A 148 -9.86 0.03 -11.49
CA ALA A 148 -10.42 1.00 -10.56
C ALA A 148 -10.41 0.44 -9.13
N LEU A 149 -10.23 1.31 -8.12
CA LEU A 149 -10.36 0.93 -6.71
C LEU A 149 -11.79 0.47 -6.42
N MET A 150 -11.93 -0.82 -6.10
CA MET A 150 -13.21 -1.45 -5.80
C MET A 150 -13.34 -1.70 -4.29
N PRO A 151 -14.45 -1.32 -3.65
CA PRO A 151 -14.73 -1.72 -2.27
C PRO A 151 -14.75 -3.25 -2.11
N VAL A 152 -14.28 -3.74 -0.98
CA VAL A 152 -14.37 -5.15 -0.61
C VAL A 152 -15.49 -5.31 0.39
N ASP A 153 -16.49 -6.14 0.10
CA ASP A 153 -17.52 -6.48 1.08
C ASP A 153 -16.91 -7.34 2.20
N ILE A 154 -16.78 -6.77 3.40
CA ILE A 154 -16.36 -7.54 4.56
C ILE A 154 -17.59 -8.20 5.18
N TYR A 155 -17.75 -9.50 4.94
CA TYR A 155 -18.60 -10.33 5.80
C TYR A 155 -17.83 -10.65 7.08
N ILE A 156 -17.92 -9.77 8.07
CA ILE A 156 -17.49 -10.13 9.42
C ILE A 156 -18.44 -11.24 9.86
N LEU A 157 -17.92 -12.46 10.00
CA LEU A 157 -18.63 -13.55 10.66
C LEU A 157 -18.98 -13.07 12.08
N ARG A 158 -20.17 -12.49 12.25
CA ARG A 158 -20.74 -12.33 13.57
C ARG A 158 -20.84 -13.74 14.14
N ARG A 159 -20.17 -13.94 15.27
CA ARG A 159 -20.18 -15.18 16.04
C ARG A 159 -21.61 -15.71 16.12
N ALA A 160 -21.78 -16.99 15.84
CA ALA A 160 -23.07 -17.66 15.81
C ALA A 160 -23.79 -17.56 17.17
N ASP A 161 -24.75 -16.64 17.28
CA ASP A 161 -25.82 -16.74 18.27
C ASP A 161 -26.89 -17.68 17.70
N HIS A 162 -26.56 -18.96 17.54
CA HIS A 162 -27.52 -20.05 17.42
C HIS A 162 -27.01 -21.20 18.29
N LEU A 163 -27.26 -21.08 19.60
CA LEU A 163 -27.37 -22.26 20.45
C LEU A 163 -28.47 -23.16 19.85
N PRO A 164 -28.24 -24.46 19.62
CA PRO A 164 -29.34 -25.35 19.29
C PRO A 164 -30.26 -25.43 20.50
N GLU A 165 -31.53 -25.05 20.32
CA GLU A 165 -32.56 -25.36 21.31
C GLU A 165 -32.59 -26.88 21.50
N HIS A 166 -32.22 -27.32 22.71
CA HIS A 166 -32.49 -28.67 23.16
C HIS A 166 -34.01 -28.87 23.16
N HIS A 167 -34.55 -29.51 22.12
CA HIS A 167 -35.91 -30.03 22.18
C HIS A 167 -35.99 -31.07 23.31
N PRO A 168 -36.83 -30.89 24.33
CA PRO A 168 -37.07 -31.93 25.31
C PRO A 168 -37.83 -33.08 24.63
N THR A 169 -37.26 -34.29 24.71
CA THR A 169 -37.91 -35.54 24.30
C THR A 169 -39.28 -35.68 24.98
N PRO A 170 -40.39 -35.90 24.25
CA PRO A 170 -41.68 -36.10 24.89
C PRO A 170 -41.67 -37.43 25.67
N ALA A 171 -42.04 -37.36 26.96
CA ALA A 171 -42.19 -38.51 27.82
C ALA A 171 -43.21 -39.51 27.25
N ARG A 172 -42.85 -40.79 27.23
CA ARG A 172 -43.79 -41.91 26.95
C ARG A 172 -44.97 -41.82 27.93
N GLN A 173 -46.18 -41.58 27.42
CA GLN A 173 -47.39 -41.78 28.20
C GLN A 173 -47.58 -43.28 28.50
N PRO A 174 -47.91 -43.67 29.74
CA PRO A 174 -48.26 -45.05 30.06
C PRO A 174 -49.61 -45.40 29.42
N ARG A 175 -49.69 -46.57 28.77
CA ARG A 175 -50.96 -47.15 28.32
C ARG A 175 -51.75 -47.58 29.56
N LEU A 176 -52.92 -46.99 29.76
CA LEU A 176 -53.94 -47.52 30.67
C LEU A 176 -54.76 -48.57 29.92
N ASN A 177 -54.87 -49.77 30.50
CA ASN A 177 -55.91 -50.75 30.20
C ASN A 177 -57.16 -50.40 31.00
#